data_AF-A0A924KS94-F1
#
_entry.id   AF-A0A924KS94-F1
#
_cell.length_a   1.000
_cell.length_b   1.000
_cell.length_c   1.000
_cell.angle_alpha   90.00
_cell.angle_beta   90.00
_cell.angle_gamma   90.00
#
_symmetry.space_group_name_H-M   'P 1'
#
loop_
_entity.id
_entity.type
_entity.pdbx_description
1 polymer ?
#
loop_
_entity_poly.entity_id
_entity_poly.type
_entity_poly.pdbx_seq_one_letter_code
_entity_poly.pdbx_strand_id
1 'polypeptide(L)'
;AYGAHNQRSHISISVRTAALMTIEDVVRIAEDQASAELYGILKRPDEKFVTERAYDNPKFVEDLVRDVAAALNADERVDAYIVESENFESIHNHSAYAVIERDKRINK
;
A
#
# COMPACT_ATOMS: atom_id res chain seq x y z
N ALA A 1 -26.11 9.44 9.91
CA ALA A 1 -24.95 8.57 9.62
C ALA A 1 -24.56 8.79 8.17
N TYR A 2 -23.28 9.00 7.90
CA TYR A 2 -22.68 9.14 6.58
C TYR A 2 -21.80 7.91 6.29
N GLY A 3 -21.35 7.74 5.04
CA GLY A 3 -20.47 6.63 4.64
C GLY A 3 -19.62 7.02 3.44
N ALA A 4 -18.56 6.26 3.21
CA ALA A 4 -17.66 6.40 2.07
C ALA A 4 -17.58 5.06 1.33
N HIS A 5 -17.31 5.09 0.02
CA HIS A 5 -17.05 3.85 -0.70
C HIS A 5 -15.65 3.34 -0.37
N ASN A 6 -15.48 2.02 -0.39
CA ASN A 6 -14.21 1.35 -0.28
C ASN A 6 -14.18 0.14 -1.21
N GLN A 7 -12.98 -0.32 -1.50
CA GLN A 7 -12.75 -1.40 -2.44
C GLN A 7 -11.51 -2.19 -2.04
N ARG A 8 -11.35 -3.35 -2.65
CA ARG A 8 -10.07 -4.06 -2.61
C ARG A 8 -9.09 -3.34 -3.54
N SER A 9 -7.84 -3.28 -3.10
CA SER A 9 -6.72 -2.87 -3.95
C SER A 9 -5.67 -3.97 -4.00
N HIS A 10 -4.91 -4.02 -5.08
CA HIS A 10 -3.63 -4.71 -5.14
C HIS A 10 -2.49 -3.69 -5.08
N ILE A 11 -1.48 -4.03 -4.29
CA ILE A 11 -0.22 -3.30 -4.24
C ILE A 11 0.87 -4.27 -4.70
N SER A 12 1.58 -3.91 -5.76
CA SER A 12 2.72 -4.68 -6.26
C SER A 12 4.00 -3.90 -5.99
N ILE A 13 4.93 -4.52 -5.26
CA ILE A 13 6.22 -3.92 -4.94
C ILE A 13 7.31 -4.82 -5.52
N SER A 14 7.98 -4.31 -6.56
CA SER A 14 9.22 -4.89 -7.06
C SER A 14 10.37 -4.14 -6.43
N VAL A 15 11.29 -4.83 -5.76
CA VAL A 15 12.41 -4.19 -5.06
C VAL A 15 13.73 -4.87 -5.43
N ARG A 16 14.74 -4.05 -5.71
CA ARG A 16 16.14 -4.50 -5.77
C ARG A 16 16.82 -4.10 -4.47
N THR A 17 17.39 -5.08 -3.78
CA THR A 17 18.00 -4.87 -2.48
C THR A 17 19.53 -4.95 -2.53
N ALA A 18 20.18 -4.14 -1.71
CA ALA A 18 21.62 -4.14 -1.48
C ALA A 18 22.03 -5.01 -0.28
N ALA A 19 21.07 -5.36 0.58
CA ALA A 19 21.24 -6.19 1.77
C ALA A 19 20.03 -7.11 1.97
N LEU A 20 20.09 -7.96 3.00
CA LEU A 20 18.99 -8.87 3.33
C LEU A 20 17.72 -8.07 3.69
N MET A 21 16.64 -8.36 2.96
CA MET A 21 15.29 -7.88 3.21
C MET A 21 14.36 -9.06 3.01
N THR A 22 13.51 -9.33 4.00
CA THR A 22 12.59 -10.47 3.92
C THR A 22 11.35 -10.09 3.11
N ILE A 23 10.55 -11.09 2.74
CA ILE A 23 9.26 -10.84 2.09
C ILE A 23 8.33 -10.13 3.09
N GLU A 24 8.39 -10.52 4.36
CA GLU A 24 7.60 -9.94 5.45
C GLU A 24 7.92 -8.45 5.66
N ASP A 25 9.19 -8.03 5.48
CA ASP A 25 9.57 -6.61 5.53
C ASP A 25 8.83 -5.81 4.44
N VAL A 26 8.79 -6.34 3.22
CA VAL A 26 8.12 -5.70 2.08
C VAL A 26 6.60 -5.69 2.27
N VAL A 27 6.02 -6.79 2.73
CA VAL A 27 4.59 -6.88 3.07
C VAL A 27 4.24 -5.87 4.14
N ARG A 28 5.07 -5.72 5.18
CA ARG A 28 4.83 -4.77 6.26
C ARG A 28 4.84 -3.33 5.78
N ILE A 29 5.78 -2.97 4.91
CA ILE A 29 5.80 -1.65 4.26
C ILE A 29 4.48 -1.39 3.51
N ALA A 30 3.93 -2.38 2.80
CA ALA A 30 2.65 -2.22 2.11
C ALA A 30 1.46 -2.06 3.10
N GLU A 31 1.37 -2.94 4.10
CA GLU A 31 0.24 -2.99 5.04
C GLU A 31 0.21 -1.81 6.02
N ASP A 32 1.36 -1.32 6.46
CA ASP A 32 1.45 -0.14 7.32
C ASP A 32 0.98 1.14 6.61
N GLN A 33 1.07 1.18 5.28
CA GLN A 33 0.62 2.31 4.47
C GLN A 33 -0.78 2.14 3.89
N ALA A 34 -1.40 0.97 3.98
CA ALA A 34 -2.78 0.79 3.55
C ALA A 34 -3.77 1.56 4.47
N SER A 35 -4.96 1.89 3.96
CA SER A 35 -6.03 2.42 4.80
C SER A 35 -6.37 1.47 5.94
N ALA A 36 -6.50 0.18 5.61
CA ALA A 36 -6.43 -0.94 6.55
C ALA A 36 -5.92 -2.19 5.82
N GLU A 37 -5.23 -3.08 6.52
CA GLU A 37 -4.77 -4.37 6.00
C GLU A 37 -5.90 -5.42 6.00
N LEU A 38 -5.67 -6.56 5.35
CA LEU A 38 -6.64 -7.63 5.24
C LEU A 38 -6.43 -8.71 6.31
N TYR A 39 -7.52 -9.18 6.91
CA TYR A 39 -7.54 -10.31 7.82
C TYR A 39 -8.47 -11.38 7.26
N GLY A 40 -8.07 -12.65 7.36
CA GLY A 40 -8.86 -13.76 6.80
C GLY A 40 -10.17 -14.02 7.55
N ILE A 41 -10.20 -13.78 8.86
CA ILE A 41 -11.39 -13.98 9.71
C ILE A 41 -11.44 -12.85 10.73
N LEU A 42 -12.58 -12.17 10.81
CA LEU A 42 -12.84 -11.09 11.76
C LEU A 42 -14.00 -11.47 12.69
N LYS A 43 -13.87 -11.18 13.98
CA LYS A 43 -15.02 -11.13 14.90
C LYS A 43 -15.67 -9.74 14.82
N ARG A 44 -16.87 -9.60 15.41
CA ARG A 44 -17.60 -8.33 15.41
C ARG A 44 -16.76 -7.14 15.95
N PRO A 45 -15.99 -7.27 17.04
CA PRO A 45 -15.12 -6.16 17.49
C PRO A 45 -14.02 -5.82 16.48
N ASP A 46 -13.47 -6.82 15.80
CA ASP A 46 -12.39 -6.64 14.82
C ASP A 46 -12.92 -5.97 13.55
N GLU A 47 -14.10 -6.39 13.07
CA GLU A 47 -14.80 -5.78 11.93
C GLU A 47 -15.08 -4.29 12.20
N LYS A 48 -15.53 -3.96 13.41
CA LYS A 48 -15.72 -2.57 13.83
C LYS A 48 -14.41 -1.78 13.72
N PHE A 49 -13.33 -2.31 14.30
CA PHE A 49 -12.03 -1.65 14.31
C PHE A 49 -11.49 -1.42 12.89
N VAL A 50 -11.50 -2.43 12.03
CA VAL A 50 -10.99 -2.32 10.65
C VAL A 50 -11.81 -1.32 9.85
N THR A 51 -13.14 -1.29 10.05
CA THR A 51 -14.03 -0.33 9.38
C THR A 51 -13.73 1.11 9.80
N GLU A 52 -13.62 1.36 11.11
CA GLU A 52 -13.31 2.69 11.64
C GLU A 52 -11.89 3.14 11.22
N ARG A 53 -10.89 2.25 11.28
CA ARG A 53 -9.53 2.53 10.84
C ARG A 53 -9.46 2.91 9.37
N ALA A 54 -10.11 2.16 8.48
CA ALA A 54 -10.13 2.46 7.06
C ALA A 54 -10.86 3.78 6.77
N TYR A 55 -11.91 4.08 7.52
CA TYR A 55 -12.69 5.32 7.39
C TYR A 55 -11.89 6.56 7.81
N ASP A 56 -11.12 6.46 8.90
CA ASP A 56 -10.31 7.55 9.45
C ASP A 56 -8.96 7.74 8.72
N ASN A 57 -8.54 6.76 7.91
CA ASN A 57 -7.30 6.78 7.12
C ASN A 57 -7.56 6.53 5.62
N PRO A 58 -8.41 7.33 4.95
CA PRO A 58 -8.71 7.14 3.53
C PRO A 58 -7.50 7.54 2.68
N LYS A 59 -7.20 6.76 1.64
CA LYS A 59 -6.10 7.05 0.71
C LYS A 59 -6.55 6.89 -0.73
N PHE A 60 -6.18 7.84 -1.59
CA PHE A 60 -6.26 7.63 -3.03
C PHE A 60 -5.16 6.67 -3.50
N VAL A 61 -5.30 6.14 -4.72
CA VAL A 61 -4.31 5.24 -5.33
C VAL A 61 -2.94 5.91 -5.42
N GLU A 62 -2.89 7.23 -5.67
CA GLU A 62 -1.67 8.02 -5.72
C GLU A 62 -1.03 8.23 -4.35
N ASP A 63 -1.83 8.36 -3.28
CA ASP A 63 -1.31 8.54 -1.93
C ASP A 63 -0.63 7.27 -1.44
N LEU A 64 -1.25 6.12 -1.72
CA LEU A 64 -0.70 4.81 -1.35
C LEU A 64 0.68 4.56 -1.98
N VAL A 65 0.84 4.82 -3.29
CA VAL A 65 2.15 4.65 -3.93
C VAL A 65 3.18 5.66 -3.44
N ARG A 66 2.78 6.90 -3.09
CA ARG A 66 3.67 7.91 -2.52
C ARG A 66 4.19 7.52 -1.14
N ASP A 67 3.32 7.01 -0.28
CA ASP A 67 3.68 6.63 1.08
C ASP A 67 4.59 5.40 1.10
N VAL A 68 4.28 4.39 0.29
CA VAL A 68 5.14 3.21 0.12
C VAL A 68 6.49 3.61 -0.48
N ALA A 69 6.51 4.49 -1.49
CA ALA A 69 7.73 5.02 -2.06
C ALA A 69 8.57 5.79 -1.04
N ALA A 70 7.94 6.57 -0.16
CA ALA A 70 8.64 7.29 0.92
C ALA A 70 9.32 6.32 1.89
N ALA A 71 8.64 5.23 2.29
CA ALA A 71 9.22 4.19 3.13
C ALA A 71 10.42 3.49 2.45
N LEU A 72 10.28 3.10 1.17
CA LEU A 72 11.38 2.46 0.41
C LEU A 72 12.56 3.41 0.15
N ASN A 73 12.32 4.72 0.10
CA ASN A 73 13.39 5.71 0.00
C ASN A 73 14.20 5.82 1.29
N ALA A 74 13.54 5.74 2.44
CA ALA A 74 14.18 5.79 3.75
C ALA A 74 14.97 4.51 4.09
N ASP A 75 14.61 3.36 3.53
CA ASP A 75 15.32 2.10 3.76
C ASP A 75 16.63 2.04 2.95
N GLU A 76 17.78 2.08 3.64
CA GLU A 76 19.11 2.01 3.02
C GLU A 76 19.40 0.67 2.32
N ARG A 77 18.65 -0.39 2.65
CA ARG A 77 18.77 -1.71 2.02
C ARG A 77 18.19 -1.73 0.61
N VAL A 78 17.41 -0.73 0.22
CA VAL A 78 16.75 -0.64 -1.09
C VAL A 78 17.59 0.17 -2.07
N ASP A 79 17.97 -0.45 -3.19
CA ASP A 79 18.70 0.18 -4.29
C ASP A 79 17.76 0.75 -5.37
N ALA A 80 16.67 0.06 -5.67
CA ALA A 80 15.63 0.51 -6.58
C ALA A 80 14.31 -0.17 -6.27
N TYR A 81 13.22 0.43 -6.73
CA TYR A 81 11.91 -0.14 -6.62
C TYR A 81 10.97 0.31 -7.74
N ILE A 82 9.91 -0.48 -7.94
CA ILE A 82 8.69 -0.13 -8.65
C ILE A 82 7.55 -0.43 -7.68
N VAL A 83 6.71 0.55 -7.40
CA VAL A 83 5.50 0.42 -6.57
C VAL A 83 4.30 0.74 -7.45
N GLU A 84 3.41 -0.23 -7.59
CA GLU A 84 2.17 -0.10 -8.33
C GLU A 84 1.00 -0.30 -7.38
N SER A 85 -0.06 0.48 -7.55
CA SER A 85 -1.33 0.24 -6.88
C SER A 85 -2.47 0.25 -7.89
N GLU A 86 -3.33 -0.76 -7.78
CA GLU A 86 -4.55 -0.90 -8.57
C GLU A 86 -5.75 -1.02 -7.61
N ASN A 87 -6.68 -0.06 -7.69
CA ASN A 87 -7.93 -0.09 -6.95
C ASN A 87 -9.04 -0.64 -7.85
N PHE A 88 -9.70 -1.72 -7.43
CA PHE A 88 -10.86 -2.28 -8.12
C PHE A 88 -12.12 -1.51 -7.73
N GLU A 89 -12.30 -0.33 -8.33
CA GLU A 89 -13.32 0.65 -7.96
C GLU A 89 -14.71 0.02 -7.75
N SER A 90 -15.28 0.16 -6.56
CA SER A 90 -16.58 -0.44 -6.22
C SER A 90 -17.77 0.21 -6.95
N ILE A 91 -17.56 1.40 -7.52
CA ILE A 91 -18.58 2.21 -8.19
C ILE A 91 -18.37 2.33 -9.72
N HIS A 92 -17.30 1.72 -10.25
CA HIS A 92 -16.94 1.74 -11.66
C HIS A 92 -16.52 0.35 -12.14
N ASN A 93 -16.60 0.08 -13.44
CA ASN A 93 -16.17 -1.22 -14.00
C ASN A 93 -14.78 -1.14 -14.66
N HIS A 94 -13.90 -0.34 -14.08
CA HIS A 94 -12.49 -0.21 -14.46
C HIS A 94 -11.69 0.16 -13.20
N SER A 95 -10.39 -0.14 -13.23
CA SER A 95 -9.50 0.15 -12.10
C SER A 95 -8.97 1.58 -12.14
N ALA A 96 -8.73 2.16 -10.96
CA ALA A 96 -7.83 3.29 -10.81
C ALA A 96 -6.41 2.75 -10.56
N TYR A 97 -5.40 3.36 -11.19
CA TYR A 97 -4.02 2.84 -11.16
C TYR A 97 -3.01 3.97 -11.00
N ALA A 98 -1.98 3.73 -10.17
CA ALA A 98 -0.82 4.60 -10.04
C ALA A 98 0.47 3.79 -9.90
N VAL A 99 1.59 4.39 -10.32
CA VAL A 99 2.93 3.77 -10.24
C VAL A 99 4.00 4.80 -9.91
N ILE A 100 4.97 4.39 -9.09
CA ILE A 100 6.25 5.09 -8.89
C ILE A 100 7.39 4.12 -9.12
N GLU A 101 8.34 4.51 -9.97
CA GLU A 101 9.61 3.82 -10.17
C GLU A 101 10.77 4.73 -9.76
N ARG A 102 11.76 4.15 -9.07
CA ARG A 102 12.99 4.88 -8.72
C ARG A 102 14.19 3.94 -8.63
N ASP A 103 15.29 4.34 -9.25
CA ASP A 103 16.62 3.77 -9.00
C ASP A 103 17.48 4.77 -8.19
N LYS A 104 17.78 4.42 -6.94
CA LYS A 104 18.56 5.28 -6.01
C LYS A 104 20.04 5.33 -6.36
N ARG A 105 20.53 4.48 -7.27
CA ARG A 105 21.94 4.43 -7.68
C ARG A 105 22.28 5.43 -8.79
N ILE A 106 21.29 5.95 -9.53
CA ILE A 106 21.51 6.80 -10.72
C ILE A 106 22.00 8.21 -10.35
N ASN A 107 21.91 8.62 -9.08
CA ASN A 107 22.33 9.96 -8.60
C ASN A 107 23.25 9.89 -7.36
N LYS A 108 24.00 8.80 -7.18
CA LYS A 108 25.02 8.67 -6.13
C LYS A 108 26.43 8.84 -6.70
#